data_AF-A0A963L5N8-F1
#
_entry.id   AF-A0A963L5N8-F1
#
_cell.length_a   1.000
_cell.length_b   1.000
_cell.length_c   1.000
_cell.angle_alpha   90.00
_cell.angle_beta   90.00
_cell.angle_gamma   90.00
#
_symmetry.space_group_name_H-M   'P 1'
#
loop_
_entity.id
_entity.type
_entity.pdbx_description
1 polymer ?
#
loop_
_entity_poly.entity_id
_entity_poly.type
_entity_poly.pdbx_seq_one_letter_code
_entity_poly.pdbx_strand_id
1 'polypeptide(L)'
;MPHRTTEFENLQTRYALRITARLSERADALSPDVNERLRFARTRALEHARAMRRAAQPRAVTSAVGVGGLALAGAPRPSPWWVGLLSLLPLLALIAGLVLIQSEHVRRQVAAVAEVDADLLLDDLPPSAYSDPGFVEFLKHPPE
;
A
#
# COMPACT_ATOMS: atom_id res chain seq x y z
N MET A 1 -19.50 -37.57 -1.27
CA MET A 1 -18.94 -36.60 -2.25
C MET A 1 -17.69 -35.81 -1.75
N PRO A 2 -16.84 -36.24 -0.79
CA PRO A 2 -15.64 -35.47 -0.38
C PRO A 2 -14.36 -35.73 -1.21
N HIS A 3 -14.35 -36.72 -2.10
CA HIS A 3 -13.12 -37.14 -2.81
C HIS A 3 -12.72 -36.17 -3.94
N ARG A 4 -13.69 -35.49 -4.57
CA ARG A 4 -13.38 -34.52 -5.64
C ARG A 4 -12.70 -33.25 -5.13
N THR A 5 -13.00 -32.82 -3.89
CA THR A 5 -12.41 -31.59 -3.34
C THR A 5 -10.95 -31.80 -2.98
N THR A 6 -10.60 -32.96 -2.40
CA THR A 6 -9.20 -33.29 -2.08
C THR A 6 -8.35 -33.50 -3.33
N GLU A 7 -8.90 -34.12 -4.38
CA GLU A 7 -8.22 -34.23 -5.68
C GLU A 7 -7.96 -32.86 -6.30
N PHE A 8 -8.95 -31.97 -6.24
CA PHE A 8 -8.83 -30.60 -6.73
C PHE A 8 -7.78 -29.79 -5.93
N GLU A 9 -7.78 -29.86 -4.60
CA GLU A 9 -6.78 -29.21 -3.74
C GLU A 9 -5.36 -29.73 -4.03
N ASN A 10 -5.21 -31.03 -4.27
CA ASN A 10 -3.94 -31.63 -4.64
C ASN A 10 -3.44 -31.14 -6.01
N LEU A 11 -4.33 -31.01 -7.00
CA LEU A 11 -4.00 -30.46 -8.31
C LEU A 11 -3.62 -28.98 -8.23
N GLN A 12 -4.38 -28.18 -7.47
CA GLN A 12 -4.08 -26.77 -7.22
C GLN A 12 -2.73 -26.59 -6.53
N THR A 13 -2.43 -27.41 -5.52
CA THR A 13 -1.15 -27.36 -4.80
C THR A 13 0.02 -27.67 -5.73
N ARG A 14 -0.10 -28.72 -6.56
CA ARG A 14 0.94 -29.06 -7.56
C ARG A 14 1.15 -27.94 -8.58
N TYR A 15 0.06 -27.31 -9.02
CA TYR A 15 0.12 -26.19 -9.95
C TYR A 15 0.80 -24.97 -9.31
N ALA A 16 0.41 -24.59 -8.10
CA ALA A 16 1.01 -23.50 -7.34
C ALA A 16 2.51 -23.74 -7.14
N LEU A 17 2.92 -24.94 -6.71
CA LEU A 17 4.33 -25.31 -6.55
C LEU A 17 5.12 -25.22 -7.86
N ARG A 18 4.51 -25.61 -8.99
CA ARG A 18 5.16 -25.52 -10.30
C ARG A 18 5.36 -24.07 -10.74
N ILE A 19 4.38 -23.20 -10.51
CA ILE A 19 4.51 -21.78 -10.81
C ILE A 19 5.58 -21.14 -9.93
N THR A 20 5.51 -21.36 -8.61
CA THR A 20 6.47 -20.74 -7.68
C THR A 20 7.89 -21.21 -7.95
N ALA A 21 8.10 -22.49 -8.27
CA ALA A 21 9.41 -23.01 -8.68
C ALA A 21 9.94 -22.30 -9.94
N ARG A 22 9.10 -22.13 -10.97
CA ARG A 22 9.50 -21.41 -12.20
C ARG A 22 9.75 -19.93 -11.98
N LEU A 23 8.95 -19.27 -11.15
CA LEU A 23 9.17 -17.88 -10.78
C LEU A 23 10.48 -17.71 -9.98
N SER A 24 10.76 -18.62 -9.04
CA SER A 24 12.00 -18.62 -8.26
C SER A 24 13.21 -18.82 -9.16
N GLU A 25 13.19 -19.81 -10.04
CA GLU A 25 14.27 -20.07 -11.00
C GLU A 25 14.54 -18.85 -11.89
N ARG A 26 13.49 -18.15 -12.33
CA ARG A 26 13.62 -16.92 -13.12
C ARG A 26 14.10 -15.72 -12.29
N ALA A 27 13.71 -15.64 -11.02
CA ALA A 27 14.21 -14.62 -10.11
C ALA A 27 15.71 -14.80 -9.82
N ASP A 28 16.19 -16.04 -9.69
CA ASP A 28 17.61 -16.34 -9.50
C ASP A 28 18.45 -16.03 -10.75
N ALA A 29 17.83 -16.11 -11.93
CA ALA A 29 18.45 -15.76 -13.22
C ALA A 29 18.40 -14.26 -13.56
N LEU A 30 17.97 -13.39 -12.64
CA LEU A 30 17.98 -11.94 -12.86
C LEU A 30 19.40 -11.41 -13.09
N SER A 31 19.52 -10.43 -13.99
CA SER A 31 20.78 -9.75 -14.26
C SER A 31 21.35 -9.13 -12.97
N PRO A 32 22.68 -9.18 -12.76
CA PRO A 32 23.32 -8.58 -11.59
C PRO A 32 22.96 -7.11 -11.36
N ASP A 33 22.79 -6.32 -12.43
CA ASP A 33 22.38 -4.91 -12.33
C ASP A 33 20.99 -4.74 -11.70
N VAL A 34 20.02 -5.57 -12.09
CA VAL A 34 18.65 -5.53 -11.55
C VAL A 34 18.65 -5.91 -10.08
N ASN A 35 19.41 -6.95 -9.71
CA ASN A 35 19.57 -7.35 -8.31
C ASN A 35 20.18 -6.24 -7.46
N GLU A 36 21.20 -5.53 -7.96
CA GLU A 36 21.81 -4.43 -7.21
C GLU A 36 20.86 -3.23 -7.08
N ARG A 37 20.12 -2.89 -8.13
CA ARG A 37 19.08 -1.84 -8.09
C ARG A 37 17.97 -2.18 -7.10
N LEU A 38 17.52 -3.44 -7.06
CA LEU A 38 16.52 -3.91 -6.09
C LEU A 38 17.07 -3.87 -4.67
N ARG A 39 18.33 -4.27 -4.47
CA ARG A 39 19.00 -4.21 -3.18
C ARG A 39 19.05 -2.77 -2.66
N PHE A 40 19.43 -1.82 -3.53
CA PHE A 40 19.49 -0.40 -3.19
C PHE A 40 18.10 0.21 -2.93
N ALA A 41 17.10 -0.17 -3.71
CA ALA A 41 15.72 0.23 -3.45
C ALA A 41 15.23 -0.31 -2.09
N ARG A 42 15.57 -1.56 -1.75
CA ARG A 42 15.22 -2.17 -0.47
C ARG A 42 15.88 -1.48 0.72
N THR A 43 17.18 -1.17 0.63
CA THR A 43 17.88 -0.45 1.72
C THR A 43 17.28 0.92 1.95
N ARG A 44 16.99 1.67 0.87
CA ARG A 44 16.28 2.96 0.95
C ARG A 44 14.90 2.83 1.58
N ALA A 45 14.08 1.87 1.14
CA ALA A 45 12.76 1.66 1.71
C ALA A 45 12.81 1.32 3.21
N LEU A 46 13.78 0.51 3.63
CA LEU A 46 13.99 0.17 5.05
C LEU A 46 14.46 1.38 5.87
N GLU A 47 15.32 2.23 5.32
CA GLU A 47 15.74 3.47 5.97
C GLU A 47 14.56 4.43 6.18
N HIS A 48 13.76 4.63 5.13
CA HIS A 48 12.52 5.42 5.22
C HIS A 48 11.55 4.83 6.25
N ALA A 49 11.32 3.52 6.23
CA ALA A 49 10.46 2.85 7.21
C ALA A 49 10.99 2.98 8.64
N ARG A 50 12.32 2.88 8.84
CA ARG A 50 12.95 3.09 10.15
C ARG A 50 12.83 4.55 10.61
N ALA A 51 13.03 5.51 9.72
CA ALA A 51 12.85 6.94 10.03
C ALA A 51 11.40 7.24 10.45
N MET A 52 10.43 6.71 9.72
CA MET A 52 9.01 6.81 10.08
C MET A 52 8.72 6.14 11.43
N ARG A 53 9.26 4.96 11.70
CA ARG A 53 9.12 4.31 13.04
C ARG A 53 9.79 5.10 14.15
N ARG A 54 10.92 5.77 13.92
CA ARG A 54 11.56 6.64 14.91
C ARG A 54 10.78 7.93 15.14
N ALA A 55 10.16 8.49 14.10
CA ALA A 55 9.29 9.64 14.20
C ALA A 55 7.95 9.30 14.89
N ALA A 56 7.44 8.09 14.66
CA ALA A 56 6.22 7.57 15.27
C ALA A 56 6.45 6.93 16.65
N GLN A 57 7.69 6.60 17.02
CA GLN A 57 8.00 6.33 18.42
C GLN A 57 7.65 7.61 19.16
N PRO A 58 6.70 7.58 20.12
CA PRO A 58 6.52 8.72 20.99
C PRO A 58 7.91 8.96 21.55
N ARG A 59 8.45 10.16 21.32
CA ARG A 59 9.57 10.65 22.12
C ARG A 59 9.14 10.27 23.53
N ALA A 60 9.82 9.31 24.14
CA ALA A 60 9.77 9.18 25.56
C ALA A 60 10.35 10.52 25.99
N VAL A 61 9.48 11.52 26.11
CA VAL A 61 9.66 12.58 27.06
C VAL A 61 9.96 11.75 28.26
N THR A 62 11.22 11.76 28.69
CA THR A 62 11.53 11.53 30.08
C THR A 62 10.74 12.62 30.76
N SER A 63 9.44 12.37 30.92
CA SER A 63 8.68 12.84 32.01
C SER A 63 9.48 12.28 33.17
N ALA A 64 10.40 13.11 33.65
CA ALA A 64 10.45 13.35 35.06
C ALA A 64 9.02 13.70 35.49
N VAL A 65 8.14 12.69 35.51
CA VAL A 65 7.07 12.59 36.48
C VAL A 65 7.84 12.34 37.78
N GLY A 66 8.49 13.40 38.25
CA GLY A 66 8.55 13.64 39.66
C GLY A 66 7.09 13.73 40.08
N VAL A 67 6.55 12.61 40.55
CA VAL A 67 5.49 12.65 41.55
C VAL A 67 6.11 13.44 42.72
N GLY A 68 5.98 14.77 42.66
CA GLY A 68 6.67 15.69 43.57
C GLY A 68 7.54 16.71 42.85
N GLY A 69 6.94 17.84 42.48
CA GLY A 69 7.61 19.14 42.48
C GLY A 69 8.71 19.38 41.44
N LEU A 70 8.29 19.84 40.26
CA LEU A 70 9.05 20.92 39.61
C LEU A 70 8.78 22.21 40.38
N ALA A 71 9.36 22.30 41.58
CA ALA A 71 9.65 23.58 42.19
C ALA A 71 10.77 24.21 41.34
N LEU A 72 10.36 24.88 40.25
CA LEU A 72 11.12 26.01 39.74
C LEU A 72 11.35 26.91 40.95
N ALA A 73 12.59 26.93 41.44
CA ALA A 73 13.00 27.70 42.59
C ALA A 73 12.56 29.17 42.38
N GLY A 74 11.42 29.55 42.97
CA GLY A 74 10.90 30.92 42.99
C GLY A 74 9.71 31.25 42.09
N ALA A 75 9.13 30.35 41.29
CA ALA A 75 7.98 30.71 40.44
C ALA A 75 6.63 30.59 41.19
N PRO A 76 5.74 31.61 41.15
CA PRO A 76 4.41 31.53 41.76
C PRO A 76 3.61 30.38 41.12
N ARG A 77 2.97 29.56 41.96
CA ARG A 77 2.17 28.40 41.52
C ARG A 77 1.17 28.86 40.44
N PRO A 78 1.21 28.30 39.21
CA PRO A 78 0.22 28.65 38.21
C PRO A 78 -1.15 28.15 38.65
N SER A 79 -2.18 28.98 38.44
CA SER A 79 -3.56 28.65 38.77
C SER A 79 -4.00 27.36 38.06
N PRO A 80 -4.63 26.40 38.78
CA PRO A 80 -4.92 25.06 38.26
C PRO A 80 -5.83 25.04 37.02
N TRP A 81 -6.64 26.09 36.82
CA TRP A 81 -7.46 26.26 35.61
C TRP A 81 -6.61 26.45 34.33
N TRP A 82 -5.51 27.21 34.41
CA TRP A 82 -4.61 27.44 33.27
C TRP A 82 -3.84 26.19 32.86
N VAL A 83 -3.48 25.35 33.84
CA VAL A 83 -2.80 24.06 33.60
C VAL A 83 -3.74 23.08 32.88
N GLY A 84 -5.03 23.06 33.25
CA GLY A 84 -6.05 22.27 32.55
C GLY A 84 -6.26 22.71 31.10
N LEU A 85 -6.27 24.03 30.85
CA LEU A 85 -6.41 24.58 29.50
C LEU A 85 -5.21 24.25 28.60
N LEU A 86 -4.00 24.28 29.15
CA LEU A 86 -2.77 23.95 28.43
C LEU A 86 -2.67 22.45 28.09
N SER A 87 -3.26 21.58 28.91
CA SER A 87 -3.35 20.13 28.65
C SER A 87 -4.23 19.80 27.43
N LEU A 88 -5.19 20.67 27.10
CA LEU A 88 -6.08 20.49 25.94
C LEU A 88 -5.43 20.89 24.61
N LEU A 89 -4.38 21.71 24.66
CA LEU A 89 -3.65 22.21 23.48
C LEU A 89 -3.06 21.10 22.58
N PRO A 90 -2.34 20.07 23.10
CA PRO A 90 -1.83 18.98 22.26
C PRO A 90 -2.94 18.14 21.62
N LEU A 91 -4.09 17.99 22.30
CA LEU A 91 -5.24 17.28 21.74
C LEU A 91 -5.85 18.04 20.55
N LEU A 92 -6.01 19.35 20.67
CA LEU A 92 -6.46 20.21 19.56
C LEU A 92 -5.46 20.20 18.39
N ALA A 93 -4.17 20.27 18.66
CA ALA A 93 -3.13 20.19 17.63
C ALA A 93 -3.15 18.84 16.89
N LEU A 94 -3.40 17.74 17.60
CA LEU A 94 -3.55 16.41 17.01
C LEU A 94 -4.76 16.33 16.06
N ILE A 95 -5.92 16.83 16.51
CA ILE A 95 -7.15 16.85 15.70
C ILE A 95 -6.94 17.73 14.46
N ALA A 96 -6.37 18.91 14.62
CA ALA A 96 -6.07 19.82 13.51
C ALA A 96 -5.09 19.18 12.50
N GLY A 97 -4.02 18.54 12.98
CA GLY A 97 -3.07 17.81 12.14
C GLY A 97 -3.72 16.66 11.37
N LEU A 98 -4.61 15.90 12.02
CA LEU A 98 -5.34 14.80 11.38
C LEU A 98 -6.25 15.30 10.25
N VAL A 99 -6.97 16.40 10.48
CA VAL A 99 -7.83 17.05 9.46
C VAL A 99 -6.99 17.56 8.28
N LEU A 100 -5.83 18.17 8.56
CA LEU A 100 -4.94 18.71 7.53
C LEU A 100 -4.43 17.62 6.58
N ILE A 101 -3.98 16.48 7.13
CA ILE A 101 -3.45 15.35 6.36
C ILE A 101 -4.55 14.69 5.51
N GLN A 102 -5.77 14.59 6.03
CA GLN A 102 -6.88 13.93 5.34
C GLN A 102 -7.32 14.69 4.08
N SER A 103 -7.20 16.03 4.09
CA SER A 103 -7.58 16.88 2.95
C SER A 103 -6.82 16.59 1.64
N GLU A 104 -5.58 16.09 1.72
CA GLU A 104 -4.74 15.86 0.55
C GLU A 104 -4.93 14.48 -0.11
N HIS A 105 -5.69 13.57 0.51
CA HIS A 105 -5.97 12.25 -0.06
C HIS A 105 -7.20 12.22 -0.97
N VAL A 106 -8.02 13.29 -0.98
CA VAL A 106 -9.26 13.34 -1.77
C VAL A 106 -9.02 13.82 -3.22
N ARG A 107 -7.84 14.36 -3.56
CA ARG A 107 -7.61 14.98 -4.89
C ARG A 107 -6.74 14.20 -5.88
N ARG A 108 -6.17 13.04 -5.53
CA ARG A 108 -5.19 12.34 -6.40
C ARG A 108 -5.58 10.94 -6.89
N GLN A 109 -6.87 10.61 -6.90
CA GLN A 109 -7.35 9.29 -7.41
C GLN A 109 -8.26 9.35 -8.64
N VAL A 110 -8.31 10.45 -9.40
CA VAL A 110 -9.24 10.52 -10.57
C VAL A 110 -8.58 10.75 -11.93
N ALA A 111 -7.28 11.02 -12.05
CA ALA A 111 -6.71 11.40 -13.36
C ALA A 111 -5.79 10.37 -14.03
N ALA A 112 -5.41 9.25 -13.40
CA ALA A 112 -4.36 8.37 -13.92
C ALA A 112 -4.84 7.01 -14.48
N VAL A 113 -6.15 6.75 -14.52
CA VAL A 113 -6.71 5.46 -15.00
C VAL A 113 -7.47 5.60 -16.32
N ALA A 114 -7.85 6.82 -16.72
CA ALA A 114 -8.67 7.02 -17.92
C ALA A 114 -7.89 6.95 -19.24
N GLU A 115 -6.57 7.19 -19.23
CA GLU A 115 -5.78 7.25 -20.46
C GLU A 115 -5.47 5.85 -21.03
N VAL A 116 -5.30 4.84 -20.17
CA VAL A 116 -4.99 3.47 -20.61
C VAL A 116 -6.22 2.74 -21.16
N ASP A 117 -7.41 3.02 -20.63
CA ASP A 117 -8.67 2.39 -21.09
C ASP A 117 -9.15 2.99 -22.43
N ALA A 118 -8.85 4.28 -22.67
CA ALA A 118 -9.15 4.93 -23.94
C ALA A 118 -8.30 4.37 -25.09
N ASP A 119 -7.00 4.14 -24.88
CA ASP A 119 -6.14 3.50 -25.90
C ASP A 119 -6.54 2.04 -26.18
N LEU A 120 -7.07 1.32 -25.18
CA LEU A 120 -7.57 -0.05 -25.36
C LEU A 120 -8.95 -0.12 -26.04
N LEU A 121 -9.78 0.93 -25.89
CA LEU A 121 -11.09 1.05 -26.53
C LEU A 121 -11.04 1.69 -27.92
N LEU A 122 -9.94 2.37 -28.27
CA LEU A 122 -9.74 3.07 -29.55
C LEU A 122 -8.77 2.35 -30.50
N ASP A 123 -8.15 1.24 -30.10
CA ASP A 123 -7.30 0.47 -31.02
C ASP A 123 -8.19 -0.13 -32.13
N ASP A 124 -8.03 0.40 -33.34
CA ASP A 124 -8.77 -0.02 -34.53
C ASP A 124 -8.43 -1.48 -34.85
N LEU A 125 -9.39 -2.36 -34.61
CA LEU A 125 -9.23 -3.78 -34.88
C LEU A 125 -9.00 -3.98 -36.39
N PRO A 126 -7.85 -4.51 -36.83
CA PRO A 126 -7.54 -4.65 -38.24
C PRO A 126 -8.60 -5.53 -38.92
N PRO A 127 -9.04 -5.21 -40.15
CA PRO A 127 -10.15 -5.90 -40.82
C PRO A 127 -9.94 -7.42 -41.00
N SER A 128 -8.72 -7.90 -40.85
CA SER A 128 -8.39 -9.33 -40.80
C SER A 128 -8.98 -10.08 -39.60
N ALA A 129 -9.33 -9.39 -38.49
CA ALA A 129 -9.96 -10.01 -37.33
C ALA A 129 -11.39 -10.51 -37.61
N TYR A 130 -12.08 -9.92 -38.59
CA TYR A 130 -13.38 -10.39 -39.06
C TYR A 130 -13.30 -11.60 -40.01
N SER A 131 -12.09 -12.00 -40.41
CA SER A 131 -11.86 -13.11 -41.35
C SER A 131 -11.48 -14.42 -40.67
N ASP A 132 -11.62 -14.52 -39.34
CA ASP A 132 -11.36 -15.77 -38.62
C ASP A 132 -12.31 -16.87 -39.12
N PRO A 133 -11.78 -18.05 -39.53
CA PRO A 133 -12.57 -19.24 -39.82
C PRO A 133 -13.72 -19.53 -38.84
N GLY A 134 -13.54 -19.20 -37.55
CA GLY A 134 -14.58 -19.37 -36.52
C GLY A 134 -15.81 -18.48 -36.70
N PHE A 135 -15.63 -17.21 -37.11
CA PHE A 135 -16.74 -16.27 -37.33
C PHE A 135 -17.55 -16.63 -38.58
N VAL A 136 -16.86 -17.17 -39.60
CA VAL A 136 -17.49 -17.69 -40.81
C VAL A 136 -18.36 -18.91 -40.50
N GLU A 137 -17.97 -19.78 -39.56
CA GLU A 137 -18.83 -20.88 -39.08
C GLU A 137 -20.04 -20.39 -38.28
N PHE A 138 -19.89 -19.35 -37.46
CA PHE A 138 -21.03 -18.74 -36.75
C PHE A 138 -22.09 -18.16 -37.69
N LEU A 139 -21.67 -17.55 -38.81
CA LEU A 139 -22.59 -17.07 -39.85
C LEU A 139 -23.30 -18.20 -40.61
N LYS A 140 -22.66 -19.37 -40.73
CA LYS A 140 -23.26 -20.55 -41.38
C LYS A 140 -24.21 -21.31 -40.46
N HIS A 141 -23.97 -21.27 -39.16
CA HIS A 141 -24.77 -21.94 -38.15
C HIS A 141 -25.21 -20.94 -37.07
N PRO A 142 -26.10 -19.98 -37.40
CA PRO A 142 -26.65 -19.09 -36.39
C PRO A 142 -27.44 -19.94 -35.39
N PRO A 143 -27.14 -19.86 -34.09
CA PRO A 143 -27.98 -20.49 -33.08
C PRO A 143 -29.32 -19.74 -33.06
N GLU A 144 -30.40 -20.48 -33.31
CA GLU A 144 -31.78 -20.03 -33.05
C GLU A 144 -32.00 -19.72 -31.57
#